data_AF-A0A836BBK6-F1
#
_entry.id   AF-A0A836BBK6-F1
#
_cell.length_a   1.000
_cell.length_b   1.000
_cell.length_c   1.000
_cell.angle_alpha   90.00
_cell.angle_beta   90.00
_cell.angle_gamma   90.00
#
_symmetry.space_group_name_H-M   'P 1'
#
loop_
_entity.id
_entity.type
_entity.pdbx_description
1 polymer ?
#
loop_
_entity_poly.entity_id
_entity_poly.type
_entity_poly.pdbx_seq_one_letter_code
_entity_poly.pdbx_strand_id
1 'polypeptide(L)'
;MARATELFAEEVHVMKALYQDYNRRTDIDTIAATEQDINDLCETCTSREADACNAIKELQKQVQELEVGATYPQKEGVHAERVAALRRQIDVAKQLIEELDEESRSVEKQRQMIEAQLQEAQKSAQEAASVMSADEAITKHQLSLFAHITRVTWRSDQQPLVAGTVSDSATGDIRLFSFDPAASSRFELVNALWELL
;
A
#
# COMPACT_ATOMS: atom_id res chain seq x y z
N MET A 1 98.29 21.05 -80.74
CA MET A 1 96.99 21.71 -80.97
C MET A 1 95.80 21.04 -80.27
N ALA A 2 95.90 19.82 -79.72
CA ALA A 2 94.77 19.14 -79.06
C ALA A 2 94.45 19.62 -77.62
N ARG A 3 95.45 20.15 -76.88
CA ARG A 3 95.33 20.50 -75.45
C ARG A 3 94.52 21.76 -75.14
N ALA A 4 94.43 22.70 -76.09
CA ALA A 4 93.65 23.93 -75.90
C ALA A 4 92.15 23.68 -76.08
N THR A 5 91.78 22.79 -76.99
CA THR A 5 90.38 22.39 -77.24
C THR A 5 89.74 21.63 -76.07
N GLU A 6 90.51 20.89 -75.27
CA GLU A 6 90.00 20.21 -74.07
C GLU A 6 89.75 21.20 -72.91
N LEU A 7 90.62 22.21 -72.74
CA LEU A 7 90.48 23.21 -71.67
C LEU A 7 89.22 24.09 -71.85
N PHE A 8 88.96 24.52 -73.08
CA PHE A 8 87.77 25.30 -73.41
C PHE A 8 86.49 24.45 -73.51
N ALA A 9 86.58 23.12 -73.64
CA ALA A 9 85.41 22.25 -73.72
C ALA A 9 84.66 22.16 -72.38
N GLU A 10 85.38 22.13 -71.25
CA GLU A 10 84.76 22.15 -69.92
C GLU A 10 84.09 23.50 -69.65
N GLU A 11 84.74 24.60 -70.01
CA GLU A 11 84.20 25.96 -69.84
C GLU A 11 82.94 26.17 -70.71
N VAL A 12 82.94 25.67 -71.95
CA VAL A 12 81.77 25.69 -72.82
C VAL A 12 80.66 24.77 -72.30
N HIS A 13 80.99 23.63 -71.70
CA HIS A 13 80.00 22.74 -71.09
C HIS A 13 79.34 23.38 -69.86
N VAL A 14 80.12 24.05 -69.01
CA VAL A 14 79.62 24.82 -67.86
C VAL A 14 78.75 25.98 -68.33
N MET A 15 79.18 26.75 -69.35
CA MET A 15 78.34 27.81 -69.91
C MET A 15 77.04 27.28 -70.51
N LYS A 16 77.06 26.10 -71.15
CA LYS A 16 75.86 25.47 -71.69
C LYS A 16 74.93 24.95 -70.59
N ALA A 17 75.47 24.40 -69.51
CA ALA A 17 74.70 23.99 -68.34
C ALA A 17 74.07 25.21 -67.64
N LEU A 18 74.83 26.29 -67.45
CA LEU A 18 74.32 27.56 -66.89
C LEU A 18 73.24 28.18 -67.79
N TYR A 19 73.41 28.12 -69.11
CA TYR A 19 72.40 28.61 -70.05
C TYR A 19 71.14 27.73 -70.06
N GLN A 20 71.28 26.42 -69.89
CA GLN A 20 70.16 25.48 -69.78
C GLN A 20 69.41 25.65 -68.46
N ASP A 21 70.12 25.85 -67.34
CA ASP A 21 69.52 26.13 -66.04
C ASP A 21 68.87 27.53 -66.00
N TYR A 22 69.49 28.54 -66.62
CA TYR A 22 68.89 29.87 -66.74
C TYR A 22 67.64 29.89 -67.64
N ASN A 23 67.63 29.11 -68.72
CA ASN A 23 66.44 28.94 -69.55
C ASN A 23 65.42 27.95 -68.96
N ARG A 24 65.78 27.27 -67.88
CA ARG A 24 64.86 26.40 -67.16
C ARG A 24 63.88 27.31 -66.42
N ARG A 25 62.67 27.43 -66.95
CA ARG A 25 61.58 28.20 -66.34
C ARG A 25 61.04 27.57 -65.04
N THR A 26 61.78 26.65 -64.43
CA THR A 26 61.42 25.95 -63.19
C THR A 26 61.11 26.92 -62.06
N ASP A 27 61.85 28.03 -61.96
CA ASP A 27 61.61 29.02 -60.90
C ASP A 27 60.31 29.79 -61.14
N ILE A 28 59.93 30.02 -62.40
CA ILE A 28 58.67 30.67 -62.76
C ILE A 28 57.51 29.72 -62.46
N ASP A 29 57.66 28.43 -62.77
CA ASP A 29 56.64 27.41 -62.51
C ASP A 29 56.47 27.17 -61.00
N THR A 30 57.56 27.18 -60.21
CA THR A 30 57.47 27.08 -58.74
C THR A 30 56.85 28.32 -58.12
N ILE A 31 57.19 29.53 -58.59
CA ILE A 31 56.55 30.76 -58.12
C ILE A 31 55.05 30.73 -58.43
N ALA A 32 54.66 30.34 -59.65
CA ALA A 32 53.25 30.22 -60.02
C ALA A 32 52.51 29.18 -59.17
N ALA A 33 53.14 28.04 -58.88
CA ALA A 33 52.57 27.02 -57.98
C ALA A 33 52.40 27.56 -56.55
N THR A 34 53.39 28.27 -56.02
CA THR A 34 53.27 28.89 -54.69
C THR A 34 52.23 30.00 -54.63
N GLU A 35 52.06 30.76 -55.71
CA GLU A 35 51.02 31.79 -55.80
C GLU A 35 49.63 31.16 -55.81
N GLN A 36 49.48 30.03 -56.51
CA GLN A 36 48.26 29.22 -56.46
C GLN A 36 48.01 28.66 -55.06
N ASP A 37 49.02 28.08 -54.40
CA ASP A 37 48.89 27.57 -53.03
C ASP A 37 48.50 28.67 -52.03
N ILE A 38 49.04 29.88 -52.19
CA ILE A 38 48.68 31.05 -51.37
C ILE A 38 47.23 31.43 -51.59
N ASN A 39 46.78 31.49 -52.85
CA ASN A 39 45.39 31.81 -53.17
C ASN A 39 44.42 30.77 -52.60
N ASP A 40 44.71 29.48 -52.79
CA ASP A 40 43.92 28.37 -52.27
C ASP A 40 43.86 28.39 -50.73
N LEU A 41 44.97 28.75 -50.08
CA LEU A 41 45.04 28.90 -48.63
C LEU A 41 44.23 30.11 -48.15
N CYS A 42 44.30 31.24 -48.85
CA CYS A 42 43.50 32.43 -48.56
C CYS A 42 41.99 32.13 -48.70
N GLU A 43 41.57 31.42 -49.74
CA GLU A 43 40.18 30.99 -49.91
C GLU A 43 39.73 30.04 -48.79
N THR A 44 40.59 29.08 -48.43
CA THR A 44 40.29 28.15 -47.33
C THR A 44 40.18 28.88 -45.99
N CYS A 45 41.07 29.84 -45.72
CA CYS A 45 41.03 30.66 -44.51
C CYS A 45 39.75 31.50 -44.43
N THR A 46 39.41 32.20 -45.51
CA THR A 46 38.18 33.03 -45.55
C THR A 46 36.91 32.19 -45.40
N SER A 47 36.85 31.01 -46.02
CA SER A 47 35.73 30.07 -45.83
C SER A 47 35.63 29.60 -44.38
N ARG A 48 36.76 29.20 -43.76
CA ARG A 48 36.78 28.75 -42.36
C ARG A 48 36.43 29.86 -41.37
N GLU A 49 36.86 31.09 -41.64
CA GLU A 49 36.48 32.25 -40.84
C GLU A 49 34.97 32.51 -40.93
N ALA A 50 34.38 32.43 -42.14
CA ALA A 50 32.95 32.56 -42.33
C ALA A 50 32.16 31.47 -41.57
N ASP A 51 32.60 30.21 -41.66
CA ASP A 51 31.99 29.09 -40.95
C ASP A 51 32.09 29.25 -39.43
N ALA A 52 33.25 29.65 -38.92
CA ALA A 52 33.44 29.92 -37.49
C ALA A 52 32.53 31.08 -37.01
N CYS A 53 32.45 32.17 -37.78
CA CYS A 53 31.53 33.27 -37.47
C CYS A 53 30.07 32.82 -37.44
N ASN A 54 29.65 31.97 -38.38
CA ASN A 54 28.28 31.44 -38.42
C ASN A 54 28.01 30.51 -37.22
N ALA A 55 28.94 29.64 -36.87
CA ALA A 55 28.83 28.77 -35.70
C ALA A 55 28.74 29.57 -34.40
N ILE A 56 29.55 30.62 -34.25
CA ILE A 56 29.51 31.51 -33.07
C ILE A 56 28.14 32.19 -32.97
N LYS A 57 27.60 32.71 -34.08
CA LYS A 57 26.27 33.35 -34.09
C LYS A 57 25.15 32.38 -33.69
N GLU A 58 25.21 31.15 -34.19
CA GLU A 58 24.21 30.13 -33.86
C GLU A 58 24.29 29.72 -32.38
N LEU A 59 25.51 29.52 -31.85
CA LEU A 59 25.70 29.24 -30.43
C LEU A 59 25.25 30.41 -29.55
N GLN A 60 25.54 31.66 -29.94
CA GLN A 60 25.05 32.85 -29.23
C GLN A 60 23.52 32.87 -29.18
N LYS A 61 22.85 32.55 -30.30
CA LYS A 61 21.39 32.46 -30.35
C LYS A 61 20.86 31.36 -29.44
N GLN A 62 21.45 30.17 -29.46
CA GLN A 62 21.05 29.05 -28.60
C GLN A 62 21.25 29.38 -27.11
N VAL A 63 22.37 30.03 -26.76
CA VAL A 63 22.61 30.50 -25.39
C VAL A 63 21.54 31.51 -24.99
N GLN A 64 21.21 32.47 -25.84
CA GLN A 64 20.18 33.46 -25.54
C GLN A 64 18.78 32.83 -25.38
N GLU A 65 18.41 31.87 -26.23
CA GLU A 65 17.16 31.11 -26.11
C GLU A 65 17.10 30.30 -24.81
N LEU A 66 18.22 29.65 -24.44
CA LEU A 66 18.33 28.92 -23.19
C LEU A 66 18.34 29.84 -21.97
N GLU A 67 18.96 31.02 -22.03
CA GLU A 67 18.94 32.02 -20.97
C GLU A 67 17.51 32.55 -20.74
N VAL A 68 16.78 32.84 -21.81
CA VAL A 68 15.37 33.24 -21.73
C VAL A 68 14.50 32.11 -21.19
N GLY A 69 14.76 30.85 -21.58
CA GLY A 69 14.04 29.68 -21.08
C GLY A 69 14.40 29.27 -19.65
N ALA A 70 15.64 29.52 -19.22
CA ALA A 70 16.16 29.20 -17.89
C ALA A 70 15.82 30.29 -16.86
N THR A 71 15.55 31.52 -17.32
CA THR A 71 15.05 32.59 -16.45
C THR A 71 13.67 32.20 -15.94
N TYR A 72 13.58 31.83 -14.67
CA TYR A 72 12.35 31.38 -14.04
C TYR A 72 11.25 32.47 -14.19
N PRO A 73 10.05 32.15 -14.73
CA PRO A 73 9.02 33.17 -15.00
C PRO A 73 8.44 33.85 -13.76
N GLN A 74 8.74 33.34 -12.57
CA GLN A 74 8.23 33.85 -11.29
C GLN A 74 9.36 34.46 -10.48
N LYS A 75 9.04 35.45 -9.63
CA LYS A 75 10.00 36.11 -8.74
C LYS A 75 10.78 35.07 -7.92
N GLU A 76 12.09 35.26 -7.81
CA GLU A 76 12.94 34.48 -6.91
C GLU A 76 12.30 34.42 -5.51
N GLY A 77 12.19 33.22 -4.94
CA GLY A 77 11.58 32.98 -3.62
C GLY A 77 10.17 32.39 -3.63
N VAL A 78 9.34 32.60 -4.66
CA VAL A 78 7.96 32.06 -4.70
C VAL A 78 7.95 30.52 -4.75
N HIS A 79 8.90 29.93 -5.46
CA HIS A 79 9.07 28.47 -5.46
C HIS A 79 9.48 27.94 -4.09
N ALA A 80 10.41 28.63 -3.40
CA ALA A 80 10.86 28.24 -2.07
C ALA A 80 9.72 28.34 -1.05
N GLU A 81 8.90 29.40 -1.10
CA GLU A 81 7.70 29.55 -0.29
C GLU A 81 6.68 28.44 -0.57
N ARG A 82 6.44 28.11 -1.84
CA ARG A 82 5.53 27.02 -2.23
C ARG A 82 6.04 25.67 -1.74
N VAL A 83 7.33 25.38 -1.88
CA VAL A 83 7.94 24.15 -1.37
C VAL A 83 7.88 24.10 0.15
N ALA A 84 8.11 25.22 0.85
CA ALA A 84 7.98 25.29 2.29
C ALA A 84 6.53 25.06 2.76
N ALA A 85 5.56 25.63 2.05
CA ALA A 85 4.13 25.42 2.33
C ALA A 85 3.73 23.95 2.11
N LEU A 86 4.18 23.33 1.01
CA LEU A 86 3.95 21.91 0.75
C LEU A 86 4.60 21.01 1.80
N ARG A 87 5.83 21.32 2.25
CA ARG A 87 6.49 20.58 3.33
C ARG A 87 5.70 20.64 4.63
N ARG A 88 5.22 21.83 5.01
CA ARG A 88 4.35 21.97 6.19
C ARG A 88 3.07 21.14 6.07
N GLN A 89 2.44 21.13 4.89
CA GLN A 89 1.26 20.29 4.66
C GLN A 89 1.58 18.80 4.76
N ILE A 90 2.73 18.36 4.25
CA ILE A 90 3.20 16.97 4.38
C ILE A 90 3.41 16.61 5.85
N ASP A 91 4.04 17.49 6.63
CA ASP A 91 4.32 17.23 8.04
C ASP A 91 3.03 17.14 8.86
N VAL A 92 2.05 18.02 8.61
CA VAL A 92 0.71 17.94 9.22
C VAL A 92 -0.01 16.65 8.80
N ALA A 93 0.04 16.28 7.52
CA ALA A 93 -0.58 15.04 7.05
C ALA A 93 0.05 13.80 7.69
N LYS A 94 1.37 13.79 7.91
CA LYS A 94 2.05 12.69 8.61
C LYS A 94 1.59 12.56 10.06
N GLN A 95 1.48 13.68 10.78
CA GLN A 95 0.98 13.67 12.16
C GLN A 95 -0.44 13.11 12.24
N LEU A 96 -1.32 13.52 11.32
CA LEU A 96 -2.69 12.98 11.27
C LEU A 96 -2.73 11.48 10.96
N ILE A 97 -1.82 10.97 10.11
CA ILE A 97 -1.71 9.53 9.83
C ILE A 97 -1.25 8.78 11.09
N GLU A 98 -0.26 9.31 11.81
CA GLU A 98 0.23 8.72 13.06
C GLU A 98 -0.89 8.65 14.12
N GLU A 99 -1.67 9.73 14.28
CA GLU A 99 -2.83 9.76 15.18
C GLU A 99 -3.88 8.71 14.78
N LEU A 100 -4.23 8.62 13.49
CA LEU A 100 -5.19 7.63 12.98
C LEU A 100 -4.69 6.19 13.16
N ASP A 101 -3.39 5.93 13.00
CA ASP A 101 -2.79 4.62 13.22
C ASP A 101 -2.85 4.23 14.71
N GLU A 102 -2.63 5.17 15.62
CA GLU A 102 -2.77 4.94 17.06
C GLU A 102 -4.22 4.66 17.44
N GLU A 103 -5.18 5.43 16.91
CA GLU A 103 -6.60 5.19 17.10
C GLU A 103 -7.01 3.81 16.57
N SER A 104 -6.58 3.45 15.35
CA SER A 104 -6.87 2.14 14.76
C SER A 104 -6.32 1.00 15.61
N ARG A 105 -5.12 1.13 16.18
CA ARG A 105 -4.55 0.13 17.09
C ARG A 105 -5.34 0.04 18.40
N SER A 106 -5.83 1.17 18.92
CA SER A 106 -6.63 1.21 20.13
C SER A 106 -7.98 0.50 19.94
N VAL A 107 -8.64 0.75 18.80
CA VAL A 107 -9.92 0.13 18.42
C VAL A 107 -9.75 -1.37 18.21
N GLU A 108 -8.67 -1.82 17.55
CA GLU A 108 -8.44 -3.26 17.37
C GLU A 108 -8.20 -3.97 18.71
N LYS A 109 -7.50 -3.34 19.66
CA LYS A 109 -7.37 -3.88 21.03
C LYS A 109 -8.72 -3.99 21.73
N GLN A 110 -9.58 -2.97 21.60
CA GLN A 110 -10.93 -3.01 22.17
C GLN A 110 -11.76 -4.13 21.52
N ARG A 111 -11.67 -4.30 20.20
CA ARG A 111 -12.35 -5.39 19.47
C ARG A 111 -11.93 -6.75 19.99
N GLN A 112 -10.63 -6.98 20.17
CA GLN A 112 -10.09 -8.23 20.71
C GLN A 112 -10.55 -8.49 22.15
N MET A 113 -10.61 -7.45 22.99
CA MET A 113 -11.12 -7.56 24.37
C MET A 113 -12.60 -7.94 24.40
N ILE A 114 -13.43 -7.31 23.56
CA ILE A 114 -14.86 -7.62 23.45
C ILE A 114 -15.06 -9.05 22.92
N GLU A 115 -14.27 -9.46 21.93
CA GLU A 115 -14.33 -10.82 21.38
C GLU A 115 -13.99 -11.87 22.45
N ALA A 116 -12.97 -11.63 23.27
CA ALA A 116 -12.62 -12.49 24.40
C ALA A 116 -13.75 -12.56 25.45
N GLN A 117 -14.33 -11.41 25.82
CA GLN A 117 -15.45 -11.35 26.76
C GLN A 117 -16.69 -12.07 26.21
N LEU A 118 -16.96 -11.97 24.91
CA LEU A 118 -18.07 -12.66 24.27
C LEU A 118 -17.87 -14.18 24.30
N GLN A 119 -16.66 -14.67 24.01
CA GLN A 119 -16.34 -16.09 24.11
C GLN A 119 -16.50 -16.62 25.53
N GLU A 120 -16.05 -15.87 26.54
CA GLU A 120 -16.22 -16.23 27.95
C GLU A 120 -17.70 -16.25 28.36
N ALA A 121 -18.47 -15.23 27.99
CA ALA A 121 -19.91 -15.17 28.25
C ALA A 121 -20.65 -16.32 27.56
N GLN A 122 -20.31 -16.66 26.31
CA GLN A 122 -20.90 -17.78 25.59
C GLN A 122 -20.58 -19.12 26.26
N LYS A 123 -19.34 -19.31 26.73
CA LYS A 123 -18.95 -20.52 27.47
C LYS A 123 -19.74 -20.63 28.78
N SER A 124 -19.85 -19.55 29.54
CA SER A 124 -20.62 -19.52 30.78
C SER A 124 -22.12 -19.79 30.55
N ALA A 125 -22.70 -19.22 29.48
CA ALA A 125 -24.08 -19.49 29.09
C ALA A 125 -24.30 -20.96 28.69
N GLN A 126 -23.36 -21.55 27.96
CA GLN A 126 -23.42 -22.97 27.58
C GLN A 126 -23.31 -23.88 28.80
N GLU A 127 -22.42 -23.57 29.75
CA GLU A 127 -22.29 -24.30 31.01
C GLU A 127 -23.58 -24.22 31.82
N ALA A 128 -24.15 -23.02 32.00
CA ALA A 128 -25.42 -22.83 32.70
C ALA A 128 -26.57 -23.60 32.03
N ALA A 129 -26.67 -23.56 30.69
CA ALA A 129 -27.68 -24.30 29.95
C ALA A 129 -27.51 -25.82 30.12
N SER A 130 -26.28 -26.33 30.17
CA SER A 130 -26.02 -27.76 30.37
C SER A 130 -26.41 -28.25 31.77
N VAL A 131 -26.15 -27.44 32.81
CA VAL A 131 -26.57 -27.71 34.19
C VAL A 131 -28.09 -27.68 34.29
N MET A 132 -28.74 -26.65 33.74
CA MET A 132 -30.20 -26.56 33.73
C MET A 132 -30.86 -27.75 33.03
N SER A 133 -30.33 -28.19 31.89
CA SER A 133 -30.86 -29.36 31.19
C SER A 133 -30.73 -30.66 31.98
N ALA A 134 -29.64 -30.83 32.75
CA ALA A 134 -29.46 -32.00 33.61
C ALA A 134 -30.46 -31.98 34.78
N ASP A 135 -30.60 -30.83 35.44
CA ASP A 135 -31.56 -30.65 36.53
C ASP A 135 -33.01 -30.82 36.06
N GLU A 136 -33.35 -30.33 34.87
CA GLU A 136 -34.68 -30.55 34.27
C GLU A 136 -34.97 -32.03 34.06
N ALA A 137 -33.99 -32.81 33.58
CA ALA A 137 -34.17 -34.24 33.35
C ALA A 137 -34.39 -35.00 34.66
N ILE A 138 -33.62 -34.68 35.70
CA ILE A 138 -33.78 -35.24 37.05
C ILE A 138 -35.15 -34.86 37.62
N THR A 139 -35.53 -33.59 37.53
CA THR A 139 -36.82 -33.09 38.04
C THR A 139 -37.99 -33.74 37.32
N LYS A 140 -37.93 -33.87 35.98
CA LYS A 140 -38.95 -34.58 35.19
C LYS A 140 -39.06 -36.06 35.60
N HIS A 141 -37.92 -36.72 35.81
CA HIS A 141 -37.91 -38.11 36.28
C HIS A 141 -38.52 -38.25 37.68
N GLN A 142 -38.16 -37.38 38.63
CA GLN A 142 -38.74 -37.37 39.97
C GLN A 142 -40.25 -37.10 39.94
N LEU A 143 -40.70 -36.10 39.18
CA LEU A 143 -42.13 -35.82 39.01
C LEU A 143 -42.88 -37.00 38.38
N SER A 144 -42.27 -37.67 37.40
CA SER A 144 -42.82 -38.88 36.81
C SER A 144 -42.89 -40.03 37.81
N LEU A 145 -41.88 -40.21 38.67
CA LEU A 145 -41.89 -41.21 39.74
C LEU A 145 -42.99 -40.91 40.76
N PHE A 146 -43.11 -39.65 41.20
CA PHE A 146 -44.18 -39.22 42.09
C PHE A 146 -45.54 -39.52 41.48
N ALA A 147 -45.79 -39.09 40.23
CA ALA A 147 -47.05 -39.37 39.54
C ALA A 147 -47.29 -40.87 39.35
N HIS A 148 -46.26 -41.69 39.17
CA HIS A 148 -46.42 -43.14 39.04
C HIS A 148 -46.77 -43.83 40.37
N ILE A 149 -46.11 -43.42 41.46
CA ILE A 149 -46.31 -43.97 42.81
C ILE A 149 -47.66 -43.54 43.36
N THR A 150 -47.95 -42.24 43.32
CA THR A 150 -49.16 -41.68 43.92
C THR A 150 -50.34 -41.69 42.96
N ARG A 151 -50.12 -41.80 41.65
CA ARG A 151 -51.21 -41.76 40.64
C ARG A 151 -52.10 -40.52 40.76
N VAL A 152 -51.54 -39.45 41.33
CA VAL A 152 -52.19 -38.16 41.52
C VAL A 152 -51.98 -37.32 40.27
N THR A 153 -53.07 -36.80 39.71
CA THR A 153 -53.05 -35.74 38.70
C THR A 153 -53.49 -34.44 39.35
N TRP A 154 -52.60 -33.47 39.43
CA TRP A 154 -52.86 -32.16 40.04
C TRP A 154 -53.63 -31.24 39.09
N ARG A 155 -54.56 -30.46 39.65
CA ARG A 155 -55.37 -29.49 38.92
C ARG A 155 -54.89 -28.07 39.25
N SER A 156 -54.11 -27.49 38.36
CA SER A 156 -53.52 -26.15 38.55
C SER A 156 -54.53 -25.00 38.35
N ASP A 157 -55.72 -25.29 37.83
CA ASP A 157 -56.81 -24.34 37.58
C ASP A 157 -57.52 -23.86 38.84
N GLN A 158 -57.30 -24.51 40.00
CA GLN A 158 -58.05 -24.28 41.24
C GLN A 158 -57.20 -23.68 42.39
N GLN A 159 -56.17 -22.88 42.08
CA GLN A 159 -55.45 -22.14 43.12
C GLN A 159 -56.37 -21.12 43.81
N PRO A 160 -56.40 -21.04 45.16
CA PRO A 160 -55.39 -21.51 46.12
C PRO A 160 -55.62 -22.92 46.73
N LEU A 161 -56.63 -23.67 46.27
CA LEU A 161 -56.96 -25.00 46.80
C LEU A 161 -55.96 -26.06 46.29
N VAL A 162 -55.65 -27.03 47.14
CA VAL A 162 -54.88 -28.23 46.77
C VAL A 162 -55.87 -29.25 46.21
N ALA A 163 -56.04 -29.23 44.89
CA ALA A 163 -57.03 -30.07 44.20
C ALA A 163 -56.38 -30.97 43.13
N GLY A 164 -56.99 -32.14 42.93
CA GLY A 164 -56.51 -33.12 41.98
C GLY A 164 -57.38 -34.38 41.93
N THR A 165 -56.89 -35.37 41.20
CA THR A 165 -57.53 -36.68 41.09
C THR A 165 -56.54 -37.78 41.40
N VAL A 166 -56.92 -38.78 42.20
CA VAL A 166 -56.14 -40.01 42.45
C VAL A 166 -56.79 -41.15 41.68
N SER A 167 -55.99 -41.93 40.94
CA SER A 167 -56.48 -43.15 40.28
C SER A 167 -56.09 -44.40 41.05
N ASP A 168 -57.09 -45.16 41.49
CA ASP A 168 -56.89 -46.42 42.20
C ASP A 168 -56.58 -47.55 41.19
N SER A 169 -55.43 -48.20 41.40
CA SER A 169 -54.94 -49.27 40.54
C SER A 169 -55.74 -50.57 40.61
N ALA A 170 -56.37 -50.83 41.76
CA ALA A 170 -57.04 -52.10 42.03
C ALA A 170 -58.48 -52.07 41.51
N THR A 171 -59.13 -50.91 41.55
CA THR A 171 -60.54 -50.74 41.16
C THR A 171 -60.73 -49.98 39.84
N GLY A 172 -59.71 -49.28 39.35
CA GLY A 172 -59.80 -48.43 38.16
C GLY A 172 -60.62 -47.15 38.38
N ASP A 173 -60.93 -46.83 39.64
CA ASP A 173 -61.76 -45.67 40.00
C ASP A 173 -60.92 -44.39 40.14
N ILE A 174 -61.50 -43.25 39.75
CA ILE A 174 -60.85 -41.94 39.78
C ILE A 174 -61.52 -41.10 40.87
N ARG A 175 -60.82 -40.90 41.99
CA ARG A 175 -61.32 -40.11 43.11
C ARG A 175 -60.84 -38.67 43.01
N LEU A 176 -61.77 -37.72 43.09
CA LEU A 176 -61.44 -36.29 43.15
C LEU A 176 -61.21 -35.86 44.59
N PHE A 177 -60.18 -35.05 44.83
CA PHE A 177 -59.95 -34.40 46.12
C PHE A 177 -59.76 -32.89 45.92
N SER A 178 -60.16 -32.13 46.95
CA SER A 178 -59.96 -30.69 47.04
C SER A 178 -59.79 -30.34 48.50
N PHE A 179 -58.63 -29.83 48.86
CA PHE A 179 -58.30 -29.42 50.21
C PHE A 179 -58.01 -27.91 50.26
N ASP A 180 -58.46 -27.26 51.32
CA ASP A 180 -58.13 -25.86 51.58
C ASP A 180 -56.89 -25.77 52.49
N PRO A 181 -55.74 -25.28 51.99
CA PRO A 181 -54.54 -25.12 52.80
C PRO A 181 -54.66 -24.09 53.92
N ALA A 182 -55.71 -23.25 53.95
CA ALA A 182 -55.99 -22.34 55.06
C ALA A 182 -56.79 -23.00 56.19
N ALA A 183 -57.52 -24.09 55.91
CA ALA A 183 -58.42 -24.74 56.85
C ALA A 183 -57.79 -25.93 57.59
N SER A 184 -56.73 -26.53 57.06
CA SER A 184 -56.10 -27.74 57.60
C SER A 184 -54.59 -27.58 57.73
N SER A 185 -54.00 -28.24 58.73
CA SER A 185 -52.55 -28.26 58.89
C SER A 185 -51.89 -29.09 57.79
N ARG A 186 -50.63 -28.78 57.45
CA ARG A 186 -49.85 -29.56 56.46
C ARG A 186 -49.80 -31.05 56.80
N PHE A 187 -49.78 -31.39 58.09
CA PHE A 187 -49.75 -32.78 58.54
C PHE A 187 -51.06 -33.52 58.24
N GLU A 188 -52.20 -32.90 58.53
CA GLU A 188 -53.52 -33.46 58.23
C GLU A 188 -53.74 -33.61 56.72
N LEU A 189 -53.31 -32.62 55.93
CA LEU A 189 -53.38 -32.66 54.47
C LEU A 189 -52.60 -33.82 53.87
N VAL A 190 -51.38 -34.05 54.35
CA VAL A 190 -50.52 -35.13 53.86
C VAL A 190 -51.09 -36.50 54.26
N ASN A 191 -51.57 -36.66 55.50
CA ASN A 191 -52.21 -37.91 55.91
C ASN A 191 -53.49 -38.20 55.12
N ALA A 192 -54.34 -37.19 54.92
CA ALA A 192 -55.55 -37.32 54.11
C ALA A 192 -55.22 -37.69 52.64
N LEU A 193 -54.14 -37.14 52.08
CA LEU A 193 -53.64 -37.54 50.76
C LEU A 193 -53.16 -38.99 50.75
N TRP A 194 -52.39 -39.44 51.76
CA TRP A 194 -51.91 -40.82 51.85
C TRP A 194 -53.03 -41.84 52.06
N GLU A 195 -54.09 -41.49 52.77
CA GLU A 195 -55.28 -42.36 52.91
C GLU A 195 -56.07 -42.54 51.61
N LEU A 196 -55.88 -41.63 50.65
CA LEU A 196 -56.53 -41.69 49.33
C LEU A 196 -55.73 -42.51 48.30
N LEU A 197 -54.45 -42.78 48.56
CA LEU A 197 -53.54 -43.58 47.72
C LEU A 197 -53.74 -45.08 47.93
#